data_AF-A0A932SY96-F1
#
_entry.id   AF-A0A932SY96-F1
#
_cell.length_a   1.000
_cell.length_b   1.000
_cell.length_c   1.000
_cell.angle_alpha   90.00
_cell.angle_beta   90.00
_cell.angle_gamma   90.00
#
_symmetry.space_group_name_H-M   'P 1'
#
loop_
_entity.id
_entity.type
_entity.pdbx_description
1 polymer ?
#
loop_
_entity_poly.entity_id
_entity_poly.type
_entity_poly.pdbx_seq_one_letter_code
_entity_poly.pdbx_strand_id
1 'polypeptide(L)' 'AEPLAELGLEVKRRSPLEHTLFLGYSNGCIGYIPPPQAFSEGGMEVVESTWNYHLPSQLTPAWGPAVVETTLSLLNDLK' A
#
# COMPACT_ATOMS: atom_id res chain seq x y z
N ALA A 1 -7.29 -3.49 1.19
CA ALA A 1 -6.66 -2.31 1.83
C ALA A 1 -6.69 -1.14 0.85
N GLU A 2 -6.31 0.05 1.31
CA GLU A 2 -6.21 1.29 0.51
C GLU A 2 -4.77 1.83 0.45
N PRO A 3 -3.90 1.31 -0.42
CA PRO A 3 -2.59 1.91 -0.64
C PRO A 3 -2.71 3.30 -1.23
N LEU A 4 -1.89 4.25 -0.75
CA LEU A 4 -1.82 5.57 -1.37
C LEU A 4 -1.17 5.51 -2.76
N ALA A 5 -1.49 6.51 -3.58
CA ALA A 5 -1.22 6.50 -5.01
C ALA A 5 0.27 6.32 -5.33
N GLU A 6 1.16 6.89 -4.51
CA GLU A 6 2.61 6.82 -4.64
C GLU A 6 3.11 5.37 -4.70
N LEU A 7 2.54 4.48 -3.88
CA LEU A 7 2.92 3.07 -3.85
C LEU A 7 2.51 2.36 -5.14
N GLY A 8 1.29 2.61 -5.62
CA GLY A 8 0.81 2.04 -6.88
C GLY A 8 1.57 2.57 -8.10
N LEU A 9 1.95 3.86 -8.09
CA LEU A 9 2.77 4.47 -9.14
C LEU A 9 4.18 3.87 -9.16
N GLU A 10 4.78 3.62 -7.99
CA GLU A 10 6.10 2.99 -7.91
C GLU A 10 6.08 1.55 -8.48
N VAL A 11 5.05 0.76 -8.16
CA VAL A 11 4.91 -0.57 -8.76
C VAL A 11 4.72 -0.48 -10.27
N LYS A 12 3.88 0.42 -10.78
CA LYS A 12 3.70 0.60 -12.24
C LYS A 12 5.01 0.92 -12.94
N ARG A 13 5.84 1.78 -12.35
CA ARG A 13 7.14 2.17 -12.89
C ARG A 13 8.12 1.01 -12.98
N ARG A 14 8.02 0.04 -12.06
CA ARG A 14 8.93 -1.12 -11.95
C ARG A 14 8.34 -2.42 -12.49
N SER A 15 7.09 -2.43 -12.90
CA SER A 15 6.40 -3.63 -13.34
C SER A 15 7.06 -4.22 -14.60
N PRO A 16 7.24 -5.55 -14.68
CA PRO A 16 7.72 -6.22 -15.88
C PRO A 16 6.65 -6.37 -16.97
N LEU A 17 5.39 -6.10 -16.64
CA LEU A 17 4.24 -6.23 -17.55
C LEU A 17 3.95 -4.89 -18.24
N GLU A 18 3.52 -4.94 -19.50
CA GLU A 18 3.15 -3.74 -20.27
C GLU A 18 2.05 -2.93 -19.59
N HIS A 19 1.09 -3.62 -18.97
CA HIS A 19 -0.03 -3.00 -18.27
C HIS A 19 -0.18 -3.61 -16.87
N THR A 20 -0.25 -2.75 -15.86
CA THR A 20 -0.47 -3.12 -14.46
C THR A 20 -1.64 -2.32 -13.90
N LEU A 21 -2.70 -3.03 -13.51
CA LEU A 21 -3.93 -2.46 -12.94
C LEU A 21 -4.07 -2.93 -11.48
N PHE A 22 -4.58 -2.05 -10.62
CA PHE A 22 -4.80 -2.35 -9.21
C PHE A 22 -6.28 -2.40 -8.89
N LEU A 23 -6.66 -3.38 -8.07
CA LEU A 23 -7.97 -3.45 -7.44
C LEU A 23 -7.81 -3.24 -5.93
N GLY A 24 -8.15 -2.04 -5.46
CA GLY A 24 -8.24 -1.74 -4.03
C GLY A 24 -9.31 -2.59 -3.33
N TYR A 25 -9.26 -2.65 -2.00
CA TYR A 25 -10.24 -3.37 -1.16
C TYR A 25 -10.43 -4.88 -1.48
N SER A 26 -9.53 -5.46 -2.28
CA SER A 26 -9.57 -6.89 -2.60
C SER A 26 -9.16 -7.73 -1.40
N ASN A 27 -9.85 -8.84 -1.17
CA ASN A 27 -9.58 -9.81 -0.09
C ASN A 27 -9.62 -9.21 1.33
N GLY A 28 -10.38 -8.13 1.51
CA GLY A 28 -10.54 -7.42 2.78
C GLY A 28 -9.88 -6.04 2.80
N CYS A 29 -10.21 -5.26 3.83
CA CYS A 29 -9.66 -3.93 4.04
C CYS A 29 -9.13 -3.78 5.46
N ILE A 30 -7.83 -3.49 5.56
CA ILE A 30 -7.10 -3.23 6.81
C ILE A 30 -6.68 -1.75 6.89
N GLY A 31 -7.50 -0.86 6.33
CA GLY A 31 -7.24 0.57 6.30
C GLY A 31 -6.31 1.05 5.19
N TYR A 32 -5.82 2.28 5.37
CA TYR A 32 -4.90 2.96 4.47
C TYR A 32 -3.48 2.39 4.63
N ILE A 33 -2.75 2.30 3.52
CA ILE A 33 -1.33 1.93 3.52
C ILE A 33 -0.53 3.12 2.95
N PRO A 34 0.03 3.96 3.84
CA PRO A 34 0.79 5.14 3.43
C PRO A 34 2.26 4.80 3.11
N PRO A 35 2.95 5.64 2.30
CA PRO A 35 4.40 5.54 2.14
C PRO A 35 5.12 5.97 3.44
N PRO A 36 6.38 5.54 3.67
CA PRO A 36 7.10 5.82 4.91
C PRO A 36 7.16 7.31 5.29
N GLN A 37 7.24 8.19 4.30
CA GLN A 37 7.38 9.64 4.48
C GLN A 37 6.13 10.25 5.13
N ALA A 38 4.94 9.77 4.77
CA ALA A 38 3.67 10.27 5.28
C ALA A 38 3.52 10.09 6.81
N PHE A 39 4.23 9.12 7.41
CA PHE A 39 4.20 8.95 8.87
C PHE A 39 4.77 10.15 9.63
N SER A 40 5.72 10.89 9.04
CA SER A 40 6.25 12.12 9.63
C SER A 40 5.30 13.32 9.46
N GLU A 41 4.41 13.25 8.48
CA GLU A 41 3.41 14.28 8.16
C GLU A 41 2.11 14.06 8.95
N GLY A 42 1.80 12.80 9.31
CA GLY A 42 0.59 12.42 10.01
C GLY A 42 -0.61 12.34 9.06
N GLY A 43 -1.74 12.91 9.46
CA GLY A 43 -2.96 12.93 8.64
C GLY A 43 -3.90 11.75 8.87
N MET A 44 -5.01 11.77 8.13
CA MET A 44 -6.11 10.83 8.30
C MET A 44 -5.69 9.40 7.94
N GLU A 45 -4.88 9.27 6.90
CA GLU A 45 -4.37 8.01 6.34
C GLU A 45 -3.41 7.30 7.31
N VAL A 46 -2.72 8.04 8.18
CA VAL A 46 -1.75 7.50 9.15
C VAL A 46 -2.40 7.35 10.54
N VAL A 47 -3.02 8.41 11.04
CA VAL A 47 -3.44 8.51 12.44
C VAL A 47 -4.88 8.05 12.62
N GLU A 48 -5.81 8.58 11.83
CA GLU A 48 -7.25 8.33 11.99
C GLU A 48 -7.68 6.98 11.42
N SER A 49 -6.97 6.47 10.40
CA SER A 49 -7.26 5.20 9.74
C SER A 49 -7.39 4.05 10.74
N THR A 50 -6.53 4.00 11.75
CA THR A 50 -6.58 2.98 12.80
C THR A 50 -7.94 2.94 13.50
N TRP A 51 -8.48 4.10 13.84
CA TRP A 51 -9.75 4.23 14.53
C TRP A 51 -10.93 3.95 13.59
N ASN A 52 -10.88 4.51 12.38
CA ASN A 52 -11.93 4.34 11.36
C ASN A 52 -12.08 2.89 10.90
N TYR A 53 -10.98 2.12 10.94
CA TYR A 53 -10.95 0.70 10.61
C TYR A 53 -11.00 -0.23 11.83
N HIS A 54 -11.22 0.31 13.03
CA HIS A 54 -11.29 -0.44 14.29
C HIS A 54 -10.09 -1.38 14.52
N LEU A 55 -8.90 -0.93 14.11
CA LEU A 55 -7.66 -1.67 14.27
C LEU A 55 -7.08 -1.46 15.68
N PRO A 56 -6.41 -2.47 16.26
CA PRO A 56 -5.82 -2.35 17.60
C PRO A 56 -4.59 -1.44 17.64
N SER A 57 -3.99 -1.13 16.50
CA SER A 57 -2.81 -0.26 16.38
C SER A 57 -2.64 0.26 14.94
N GLN A 58 -1.85 1.34 14.78
CA GLN A 58 -1.41 1.83 13.48
C GLN A 58 -0.57 0.79 12.74
N LEU A 59 -0.65 0.82 11.41
CA LEU A 59 0.35 0.16 10.57
C LEU A 59 1.70 0.85 10.74
N THR A 60 2.80 0.14 10.49
CA THR A 60 4.15 0.72 10.61
C THR A 60 4.66 1.20 9.26
N PRO A 61 5.67 2.10 9.21
CA PRO A 61 6.31 2.54 7.96
C PRO A 61 6.81 1.41 7.04
N ALA A 62 7.07 0.22 7.58
CA ALA A 62 7.50 -0.94 6.81
C ALA A 62 6.44 -1.53 5.86
N TRP A 63 5.15 -1.26 6.07
CA TRP A 63 4.07 -1.87 5.28
C TRP A 63 4.05 -1.38 3.82
N GLY A 64 4.24 -0.09 3.59
CA GLY A 64 4.29 0.48 2.24
C GLY A 64 5.34 -0.21 1.36
N PRO A 65 6.63 -0.25 1.77
CA PRO A 65 7.68 -0.98 1.07
C PRO A 65 7.38 -2.48 0.92
N ALA A 66 6.86 -3.13 1.97
CA ALA A 66 6.53 -4.55 1.89
C ALA A 66 5.47 -4.86 0.82
N VAL A 67 4.43 -4.02 0.69
CA VAL A 67 3.41 -4.15 -0.35
C VAL A 67 4.01 -3.96 -1.74
N VAL A 68 4.86 -2.96 -1.92
CA VAL A 68 5.53 -2.70 -3.22
C VAL A 68 6.41 -3.87 -3.63
N GLU A 69 7.32 -4.31 -2.77
CA GLU A 69 8.27 -5.38 -3.11
C GLU A 69 7.57 -6.74 -3.29
N THR A 70 6.58 -7.06 -2.45
CA THR A 70 5.81 -8.30 -2.62
C THR A 70 5.03 -8.29 -3.92
N THR A 71 4.40 -7.18 -4.27
CA THR A 71 3.67 -7.05 -5.54
C THR A 71 4.62 -7.23 -6.72
N LEU A 72 5.80 -6.59 -6.71
CA LEU A 72 6.77 -6.71 -7.78
C LEU A 72 7.32 -8.14 -7.90
N SER A 73 7.55 -8.84 -6.79
CA SER A 73 7.93 -10.25 -6.83
C SER A 73 6.86 -11.07 -7.56
N LEU A 74 5.60 -10.92 -7.19
CA LEU A 74 4.48 -11.65 -7.81
C LEU A 74 4.32 -11.31 -9.30
N LEU A 75 4.50 -10.04 -9.68
CA LEU A 75 4.42 -9.63 -11.09
C LEU A 75 5.58 -10.21 -11.93
N ASN A 76 6.77 -10.38 -11.34
CA ASN A 76 7.89 -11.04 -12.01
C ASN A 76 7.65 -12.53 -12.23
N ASP A 77 6.94 -13.20 -11.34
CA ASP A 77 6.58 -14.61 -11.49
C ASP A 77 5.57 -14.87 -12.63
N LEU A 78 4.89 -13.82 -13.11
CA LEU A 78 3.94 -13.90 -14.23
C LEU A 78 4.60 -13.75 -15.62
N LYS A 79 5.91 -13.46 -15.67
CA LYS A 79 6.68 -13.30 -16.91
C LYS A 79 7.34 -14.61 -17.31
#